data_AF-A0A485L696-F1
#
_entry.id   AF-A0A485L696-F1
#
_cell.length_a   1.000
_cell.length_b   1.000
_cell.length_c   1.000
_cell.angle_alpha   90.00
_cell.angle_beta   90.00
_cell.angle_gamma   90.00
#
_symmetry.space_group_name_H-M   'P 1'
#
loop_
_entity.id
_entity.type
_entity.pdbx_description
1 polymer ?
#
loop_
_entity_poly.entity_id
_entity_poly.type
_entity_poly.pdbx_seq_one_letter_code
_entity_poly.pdbx_strand_id
1 'polypeptide(L)'
;MTTASMVELFKALHASDPLESVITETENGDELALSKFDLEFVLALAELLMAVHSPLIYNSDAALMVATGSTVDIIASHRESRSLAANSISTVLLSSRVGAEI
;
A
#
# COMPACT_ATOMS: atom_id res chain seq x y z
N MET A 1 8.64 21.24 11.04
CA MET A 1 9.53 20.42 10.20
C MET A 1 9.63 21.11 8.84
N THR A 2 10.83 21.39 8.35
CA THR A 2 11.04 22.09 7.06
C THR A 2 11.38 21.09 5.95
N THR A 3 11.18 21.45 4.68
CA THR A 3 11.54 20.61 3.53
C THR A 3 13.02 20.20 3.54
N ALA A 4 13.92 21.11 3.92
CA ALA A 4 15.34 20.80 4.06
C ALA A 4 15.63 19.75 5.14
N SER A 5 14.95 19.84 6.29
CA SER A 5 15.08 18.87 7.38
C SER A 5 14.53 17.48 7.00
N MET A 6 13.51 17.42 6.15
CA MET A 6 13.02 16.16 5.61
C MET A 6 14.05 15.52 4.68
N VAL A 7 14.60 16.27 3.73
CA VAL A 7 15.58 15.74 2.77
C VAL A 7 16.82 15.16 3.46
N GLU A 8 17.31 15.79 4.53
CA GLU A 8 18.44 15.24 5.30
C GLU A 8 18.10 13.97 6.05
N LEU A 9 16.90 13.88 6.63
CA LEU A 9 16.42 12.66 7.29
C LEU A 9 16.37 11.49 6.30
N PHE A 10 15.81 11.72 5.11
CA PHE A 10 15.73 10.71 4.05
C PHE A 10 17.11 10.22 3.60
N LYS A 11 18.08 11.14 3.44
CA LYS A 11 19.47 10.79 3.10
C LYS A 11 20.14 9.96 4.20
N ALA A 12 19.94 10.34 5.46
CA ALA A 12 20.51 9.62 6.59
C ALA A 12 19.91 8.21 6.72
N LEU A 13 18.60 8.06 6.49
CA LEU A 13 17.96 6.76 6.50
C LEU A 13 18.49 5.86 5.38
N HIS A 14 18.61 6.41 4.17
CA HIS A 14 19.11 5.66 3.02
C HIS A 14 20.56 5.20 3.21
N ALA A 15 21.41 6.03 3.80
CA ALA A 15 22.79 5.68 4.13
C ALA A 15 22.92 4.62 5.25
N SER A 16 21.86 4.41 6.03
CA SER A 16 21.84 3.43 7.13
C SER A 16 21.35 2.04 6.72
N ASP A 17 20.87 1.87 5.48
CA ASP A 17 20.32 0.61 4.98
C ASP A 17 21.47 -0.35 4.58
N PRO A 18 21.68 -1.47 5.31
CA PRO A 18 22.74 -2.42 5.00
C PRO A 18 22.34 -3.45 3.94
N LEU A 19 21.11 -3.39 3.42
CA LEU A 19 20.54 -4.42 2.55
C LEU A 19 20.79 -4.10 1.08
N GLU A 20 21.05 -5.15 0.30
CA GLU A 20 21.26 -5.02 -1.14
C GLU A 20 19.99 -4.56 -1.86
N SER A 21 20.18 -3.64 -2.81
CA SER A 21 19.12 -3.15 -3.69
C SER A 21 18.60 -4.27 -4.60
N VAL A 22 17.31 -4.18 -4.95
CA VAL A 22 16.73 -5.01 -6.00
C VAL A 22 17.10 -4.39 -7.34
N ILE A 23 17.78 -5.16 -8.19
CA ILE A 23 18.23 -4.72 -9.51
C ILE A 23 17.46 -5.50 -10.58
N THR A 24 16.91 -4.79 -11.56
CA THR A 24 16.24 -5.37 -12.72
C THR A 24 16.55 -4.55 -13.98
N GLU A 25 16.50 -5.19 -15.14
CA GLU A 25 16.54 -4.47 -16.41
C GLU A 25 15.13 -4.08 -16.84
N THR A 26 14.98 -2.87 -17.37
CA THR A 26 13.75 -2.42 -18.03
C THR A 26 13.62 -3.03 -19.43
N GLU A 27 12.45 -2.93 -20.05
CA GLU A 27 12.23 -3.42 -21.43
C GLU A 27 13.16 -2.75 -22.46
N ASN A 28 13.69 -1.56 -22.14
CA ASN A 28 14.65 -0.84 -22.98
C ASN A 28 16.11 -1.22 -22.70
N GLY A 29 16.36 -2.11 -21.75
CA GLY A 29 17.70 -2.52 -21.30
C GLY A 29 18.35 -1.56 -20.29
N ASP A 30 17.63 -0.56 -19.80
CA ASP A 30 18.14 0.32 -18.73
C ASP A 30 18.10 -0.41 -17.39
N GLU A 31 19.16 -0.27 -16.59
CA GLU A 31 19.24 -0.82 -15.24
C GLU A 31 18.37 0.02 -14.28
N LEU A 32 17.44 -0.66 -13.59
CA LEU A 32 16.65 -0.11 -12.52
C LEU A 32 17.09 -0.75 -11.20
N ALA A 33 17.62 0.06 -10.29
CA ALA A 33 17.94 -0.34 -8.93
C ALA A 33 16.97 0.32 -7.94
N LEU A 34 16.30 -0.49 -7.13
CA LEU A 34 15.41 -0.05 -6.06
C LEU A 34 16.02 -0.42 -4.72
N SER A 35 16.26 0.58 -3.87
CA SER A 35 16.67 0.31 -2.49
C SER A 35 15.49 -0.26 -1.69
N LYS A 36 15.79 -0.94 -0.59
CA LYS A 36 14.77 -1.41 0.36
C LYS A 36 13.98 -0.24 0.94
N PHE A 37 14.65 0.87 1.23
CA PHE A 37 14.01 2.10 1.64
C PHE A 37 12.99 2.63 0.60
N ASP A 38 13.35 2.62 -0.69
CA ASP A 38 12.42 3.03 -1.75
C ASP A 38 11.20 2.11 -1.83
N LEU A 39 11.39 0.80 -1.66
CA LEU A 39 10.30 -0.17 -1.59
C LEU A 39 9.38 0.08 -0.39
N GLU A 40 9.95 0.31 0.80
CA GLU A 40 9.18 0.66 2.00
C GLU A 40 8.41 1.97 1.82
N PHE A 41 9.02 2.96 1.16
CA PHE A 41 8.36 4.22 0.86
C PHE A 41 7.19 4.05 -0.11
N VAL A 42 7.36 3.26 -1.18
CA VAL A 42 6.27 2.94 -2.11
C VAL A 42 5.15 2.18 -1.40
N LEU A 43 5.47 1.22 -0.54
CA LEU A 43 4.49 0.49 0.26
C LEU A 43 3.74 1.42 1.23
N ALA A 44 4.44 2.33 1.91
CA ALA A 44 3.83 3.31 2.81
C ALA A 44 2.92 4.29 2.05
N LEU A 45 3.31 4.71 0.83
CA LEU A 45 2.46 5.53 -0.03
C LEU A 45 1.23 4.76 -0.50
N ALA A 46 1.38 3.49 -0.89
CA ALA A 46 0.25 2.64 -1.25
C ALA A 46 -0.70 2.47 -0.07
N GLU A 47 -0.18 2.23 1.14
CA GLU A 47 -0.97 2.12 2.37
C GLU A 47 -1.69 3.43 2.71
N LEU A 48 -1.03 4.58 2.55
CA LEU A 48 -1.65 5.90 2.73
C LEU A 48 -2.76 6.15 1.71
N LEU A 49 -2.53 5.82 0.43
CA LEU A 49 -3.53 5.93 -0.63
C LEU A 49 -4.71 5.00 -0.35
N MET A 50 -4.46 3.78 0.11
CA MET A 50 -5.50 2.86 0.56
C MET A 50 -6.28 3.44 1.74
N ALA A 51 -5.60 4.01 2.74
CA ALA A 51 -6.25 4.60 3.91
C ALA A 51 -7.09 5.84 3.56
N VAL A 52 -6.64 6.67 2.61
CA VAL A 52 -7.34 7.89 2.17
C VAL A 52 -8.50 7.58 1.22
N HIS A 53 -8.35 6.60 0.33
CA HIS A 53 -9.34 6.26 -0.69
C HIS A 53 -10.20 5.04 -0.35
N SER A 54 -10.07 4.45 0.84
CA SER A 54 -10.93 3.36 1.31
C SER A 54 -12.02 3.81 2.28
N PRO A 55 -13.03 4.56 1.82
CA PRO A 55 -14.37 4.04 1.91
C PRO A 55 -14.59 3.16 0.67
N LEU A 56 -13.99 1.95 0.64
CA LEU A 56 -14.65 0.86 -0.07
C LEU A 56 -16.04 0.81 0.57
N ILE A 57 -17.06 1.32 -0.11
CA ILE A 57 -18.43 1.27 0.40
C ILE A 57 -18.85 -0.18 0.22
N TYR A 58 -18.69 -0.98 1.27
CA TYR A 58 -19.13 -2.36 1.30
C TYR A 58 -20.27 -2.46 2.32
N ASN A 59 -21.29 -3.25 1.96
CA ASN A 59 -22.52 -3.35 2.73
C ASN A 59 -22.62 -4.66 3.53
N SER A 60 -21.64 -5.56 3.39
CA SER A 60 -21.69 -6.88 4.01
C SER A 60 -20.31 -7.51 4.17
N ASP A 61 -19.91 -7.73 5.42
CA ASP A 61 -18.69 -8.47 5.80
C ASP A 61 -18.73 -9.90 5.25
N ALA A 62 -19.92 -10.54 5.27
CA ALA A 62 -20.12 -11.90 4.77
C ALA A 62 -19.91 -11.98 3.25
N ALA A 63 -20.42 -11.02 2.49
CA ALA A 63 -20.19 -10.98 1.04
C ALA A 63 -18.70 -10.83 0.70
N LEU A 64 -17.99 -9.99 1.47
CA LEU A 64 -16.56 -9.79 1.28
C LEU A 64 -15.74 -11.03 1.65
N MET A 65 -16.09 -11.70 2.75
CA MET A 65 -15.46 -12.96 3.15
C MET A 65 -15.67 -14.07 2.09
N VAL A 66 -16.88 -14.17 1.53
CA VAL A 66 -17.16 -15.14 0.44
C VAL A 66 -16.36 -14.81 -0.82
N ALA A 67 -16.28 -13.52 -1.19
CA ALA A 67 -15.58 -13.09 -2.40
C ALA A 67 -14.05 -13.25 -2.30
N THR A 68 -13.48 -13.02 -1.12
CA THR A 68 -12.02 -13.02 -0.90
C THR A 68 -11.47 -14.31 -0.28
N GLY A 69 -12.34 -15.17 0.25
CA GLY A 69 -11.95 -16.37 0.99
C GLY A 69 -11.22 -16.09 2.31
N SER A 70 -11.22 -14.84 2.77
CA SER A 70 -10.42 -14.37 3.90
C SER A 70 -11.29 -13.68 4.96
N THR A 71 -10.84 -13.70 6.21
CA THR A 71 -11.48 -12.96 7.30
C THR A 71 -11.42 -11.46 7.05
N VAL A 72 -12.47 -10.75 7.47
CA VAL A 72 -12.61 -9.30 7.28
C VAL A 72 -12.40 -8.58 8.59
N ASP A 73 -11.39 -7.73 8.63
CA ASP A 73 -11.06 -6.82 9.72
C ASP A 73 -11.52 -5.40 9.40
N ILE A 74 -12.12 -4.76 10.40
CA ILE A 74 -12.83 -3.49 10.27
C ILE A 74 -12.28 -2.52 11.31
N ILE A 75 -12.07 -1.27 10.90
CA ILE A 75 -11.77 -0.16 11.81
C ILE A 75 -13.00 0.72 11.95
N ALA A 76 -13.25 1.18 13.19
CA ALA A 76 -14.32 2.13 13.47
C ALA A 76 -13.99 3.46 12.78
N SER A 77 -14.94 3.98 12.00
CA SER A 77 -14.84 5.29 11.35
C SER A 77 -15.86 6.26 11.94
N HIS A 78 -15.47 7.52 12.00
CA HIS A 78 -16.28 8.63 12.51
C HIS A 78 -17.40 9.06 11.53
N ARG A 79 -17.46 8.48 10.32
CA ARG A 79 -18.41 8.87 9.26
C ARG A 79 -19.59 7.92 9.06
N GLU A 80 -20.04 7.24 10.11
CA GLU A 80 -21.14 6.24 10.12
C GLU A 80 -20.89 4.97 9.27
N SER A 81 -20.13 5.07 8.18
CA SER A 81 -19.72 3.95 7.32
C SER A 81 -18.55 3.21 7.93
N ARG A 82 -18.59 1.87 7.91
CA ARG A 82 -17.48 1.01 8.35
C ARG A 82 -16.30 1.13 7.38
N SER A 83 -15.09 1.21 7.90
CA SER A 83 -13.87 1.21 7.08
C SER A 83 -13.15 -0.12 7.23
N LEU A 84 -12.68 -0.68 6.12
CA LEU A 84 -11.85 -1.89 6.16
C LEU A 84 -10.47 -1.56 6.75
N ALA A 85 -9.91 -2.51 7.51
CA ALA A 85 -8.51 -2.44 7.91
C ALA A 85 -7.57 -2.69 6.72
N ALA A 86 -6.32 -2.22 6.80
CA ALA A 86 -5.35 -2.25 5.69
C ALA A 86 -5.13 -3.68 5.13
N ASN A 87 -5.08 -4.69 5.99
CA ASN A 87 -4.96 -6.09 5.59
C ASN A 87 -6.17 -6.60 4.78
N SER A 88 -7.38 -6.22 5.17
CA SER A 88 -8.62 -6.59 4.48
C SER A 88 -8.75 -5.86 3.15
N ILE A 89 -8.34 -4.59 3.12
CA ILE A 89 -8.24 -3.80 1.89
C ILE A 89 -7.27 -4.45 0.89
N SER A 90 -6.06 -4.79 1.35
CA SER A 90 -5.04 -5.45 0.52
C SER A 90 -5.56 -6.77 -0.04
N THR A 91 -6.23 -7.56 0.80
CA THR A 91 -6.85 -8.82 0.39
C THR A 91 -7.88 -8.59 -0.71
N VAL A 92 -8.77 -7.61 -0.56
CA VAL A 92 -9.76 -7.26 -1.60
C VAL A 92 -9.06 -6.89 -2.90
N LEU A 93 -8.06 -6.01 -2.88
CA LEU A 93 -7.36 -5.59 -4.09
C LEU A 93 -6.61 -6.72 -4.80
N LEU A 94 -6.01 -7.63 -4.03
CA LEU A 94 -5.20 -8.72 -4.59
C LEU A 94 -6.04 -9.92 -5.04
N SER A 95 -7.21 -10.13 -4.42
CA SER A 95 -8.11 -11.25 -4.74
C SER A 95 -9.20 -10.90 -5.74
N SER A 96 -9.61 -9.63 -5.81
CA SER A 96 -10.62 -9.17 -6.75
C SER A 96 -9.98 -8.51 -7.97
N ARG A 97 -10.58 -8.71 -9.15
CA ARG A 97 -10.19 -7.99 -10.36
C ARG A 97 -10.79 -6.58 -10.35
N VAL A 98 -10.36 -5.74 -9.41
CA VAL A 98 -10.78 -4.34 -9.37
C VAL A 98 -10.43 -3.69 -10.72
N GLY A 99 -11.46 -3.30 -11.48
CA GLY A 99 -11.28 -2.67 -12.79
C GLY A 99 -11.29 -3.60 -14.01
N ALA A 100 -11.54 -4.90 -13.88
CA ALA A 100 -11.69 -5.77 -15.07
C ALA A 100 -13.03 -5.62 -15.80
N GLU A 101 -13.94 -4.79 -15.26
CA GLU A 101 -15.24 -4.46 -15.87
C GLU A 101 -15.25 -3.09 -16.57
N ILE A 102 -14.08 -2.45 -16.77
CA ILE A 102 -13.94 -1.19 -17.53
C ILE A 102 -13.16 -1.44 -18.82
#